data_AF-X1MA12-F1
#
_entry.id   AF-X1MA12-F1
#
_cell.length_a   1.000
_cell.length_b   1.000
_cell.length_c   1.000
_cell.angle_alpha   90.00
_cell.angle_beta   90.00
_cell.angle_gamma   90.00
#
_symmetry.space_group_name_H-M   'P 1'
#
loop_
_entity.id
_entity.type
_entity.pdbx_description
1 polymer ?
#
loop_
_entity_poly.entity_id
_entity_poly.type
_entity_poly.pdbx_seq_one_letter_code
_entity_poly.pdbx_strand_id
1 'polypeptide(L)' 'ASKKKLQTEKKVFLKRENLFIEGWGLVANSDLSQIEIKNNPTTRLIESKSSP' A
#
# COMPACT_ATOMS: atom_id res chain seq x y z
N ALA A 1 -20.70 14.65 1.56
CA ALA A 1 -19.54 15.28 0.89
C ALA A 1 -18.63 14.18 0.35
N SER A 2 -18.31 14.20 -0.95
CA SER A 2 -17.39 13.21 -1.54
C SER A 2 -15.97 13.50 -1.03
N LYS A 3 -15.47 12.69 -0.11
CA LYS A 3 -14.07 12.78 0.33
C LYS A 3 -13.20 12.56 -0.92
N LYS A 4 -12.33 13.52 -1.25
CA LYS A 4 -11.37 13.36 -2.36
C LYS A 4 -10.60 12.06 -2.14
N LYS A 5 -10.50 11.23 -3.17
CA LYS A 5 -9.73 9.98 -3.14
C LYS A 5 -8.41 10.20 -3.86
N LEU A 6 -7.35 9.61 -3.31
CA LEU A 6 -6.08 9.47 -4.03
C LEU A 6 -6.22 8.29 -4.97
N GLN A 7 -5.84 8.47 -6.24
CA GLN A 7 -5.93 7.43 -7.25
C GLN A 7 -4.74 7.45 -8.19
N THR A 8 -4.29 6.27 -8.60
CA THR A 8 -3.31 6.08 -9.67
C THR A 8 -3.52 4.72 -10.31
N GLU A 9 -3.12 4.56 -11.56
CA GLU A 9 -3.06 3.26 -12.26
C GLU A 9 -1.63 2.70 -12.32
N LYS A 10 -0.64 3.50 -11.90
CA LYS A 10 0.78 3.13 -11.95
C LYS A 10 1.14 2.10 -10.88
N LYS A 11 2.36 1.56 -10.99
CA LYS A 11 2.94 0.71 -9.95
C LYS A 11 3.05 1.51 -8.64
N VAL A 12 2.68 0.88 -7.54
CA VAL A 12 2.72 1.45 -6.19
C VAL A 12 3.47 0.53 -5.24
N PHE A 13 4.05 1.13 -4.20
CA PHE A 13 4.71 0.44 -3.11
C PHE A 13 4.18 1.00 -1.80
N LEU A 14 3.77 0.12 -0.88
CA LEU A 14 3.27 0.44 0.43
C LEU A 14 4.15 -0.21 1.49
N LYS A 15 4.60 0.56 2.47
CA LYS A 15 5.31 0.04 3.64
C LYS A 15 4.49 0.35 4.88
N ARG A 16 4.10 -0.68 5.63
CA ARG A 16 3.42 -0.55 6.92
C ARG A 16 4.11 -1.46 7.92
N GLU A 17 4.81 -0.85 8.88
CA GLU A 17 5.64 -1.59 9.84
C GLU A 17 6.64 -2.53 9.12
N ASN A 18 6.52 -3.83 9.35
CA ASN A 18 7.30 -4.89 8.73
C ASN A 18 6.64 -5.49 7.48
N LEU A 19 5.52 -4.95 7.01
CA LEU A 19 4.87 -5.38 5.78
C LEU A 19 5.24 -4.46 4.62
N PHE A 20 5.63 -5.07 3.51
CA PHE A 20 5.83 -4.42 2.23
C PHE A 20 4.86 -4.97 1.21
N ILE A 21 4.09 -4.09 0.58
CA ILE A 21 3.07 -4.44 -0.40
C ILE A 21 3.43 -3.72 -1.70
N GLU A 22 3.45 -4.45 -2.81
CA GLU A 22 3.60 -3.87 -4.15
C GLU A 22 2.47 -4.32 -5.07
N GLY A 23 2.13 -3.49 -6.05
CA GLY A 23 1.14 -3.85 -7.07
C GLY A 23 0.88 -2.70 -8.02
N TRP A 24 -0.19 -2.80 -8.81
CA TRP A 24 -0.55 -1.82 -9.83
C TRP A 24 -1.94 -1.26 -9.58
N GLY A 25 -2.04 0.06 -9.67
CA GLY A 25 -3.27 0.78 -9.40
C GLY A 25 -3.58 0.88 -7.90
N LEU A 26 -3.93 2.09 -7.45
CA LEU A 26 -4.26 2.36 -6.05
C LEU A 26 -5.46 3.30 -5.98
N VAL A 27 -6.35 3.03 -5.04
CA VAL A 27 -7.40 3.96 -4.59
C VAL A 27 -7.31 4.05 -3.08
N ALA A 28 -7.23 5.26 -2.55
CA ALA A 28 -7.18 5.50 -1.11
C ALA A 28 -7.99 6.73 -0.70
N ASN A 29 -8.44 6.74 0.55
CA ASN A 29 -8.88 7.98 1.17
C ASN A 29 -7.69 8.95 1.29
N SER A 30 -7.93 10.27 1.26
CA SER A 30 -6.85 11.24 1.45
C SER A 30 -6.14 11.13 2.80
N ASP A 31 -6.82 10.62 3.83
CA ASP A 31 -6.25 10.34 5.15
C ASP A 31 -5.55 8.97 5.23
N LEU A 32 -5.49 8.24 4.11
CA LEU A 32 -4.91 6.89 4.00
C LEU A 32 -5.54 5.86 4.95
N SER A 33 -6.71 6.14 5.53
CA SER A 33 -7.39 5.22 6.45
C SER A 33 -7.81 3.91 5.77
N GLN A 34 -8.03 3.97 4.47
CA GLN A 34 -8.36 2.85 3.60
C GLN A 34 -7.56 2.98 2.32
N ILE A 35 -6.90 1.89 1.95
CA ILE A 35 -6.05 1.77 0.76
C ILE A 35 -6.40 0.46 0.08
N GLU A 36 -6.64 0.50 -1.22
CA GLU A 36 -6.88 -0.66 -2.06
C GLU A 36 -5.86 -0.66 -3.21
N ILE A 37 -5.19 -1.79 -3.42
CA ILE A 37 -4.33 -2.03 -4.58
C ILE A 37 -5.08 -2.97 -5.52
N LYS A 38 -5.35 -2.52 -6.74
CA LYS A 38 -6.32 -3.18 -7.63
C LYS A 38 -5.76 -4.43 -8.30
N ASN A 39 -4.52 -4.38 -8.78
CA ASN A 39 -3.97 -5.41 -9.66
C ASN A 39 -2.67 -5.99 -9.11
N ASN A 40 -2.62 -7.33 -9.08
CA ASN A 40 -1.46 -8.14 -8.70
C ASN A 40 -0.78 -7.71 -7.39
N PRO A 41 -1.53 -7.51 -6.28
CA PRO A 41 -0.93 -7.16 -5.00
C PRO A 41 -0.05 -8.32 -4.51
N THR A 42 1.21 -8.03 -4.24
CA THR A 42 2.16 -8.95 -3.61
C THR A 42 2.54 -8.40 -2.25
N THR A 43 2.36 -9.20 -1.20
CA THR A 43 2.73 -8.83 0.18
C THR A 43 3.95 -9.62 0.61
N ARG A 44 4.92 -8.93 1.21
CA ARG A 44 6.14 -9.52 1.77
C ARG A 44 6.30 -9.06 3.21
N LEU A 45 6.59 -10.00 4.10
CA LEU A 45 7.06 -9.68 5.45
C LEU A 45 8.55 -9.37 5.36
N ILE A 46 8.94 -8.17 5.78
CA ILE A 46 10.32 -7.78 5.97
C ILE A 46 10.67 -8.15 7.41
N GLU A 47 11.37 -9.27 7.60
CA GLU A 47 11.97 -9.58 8.90
C GLU A 47 12.95 -8.46 9.25
N SER A 48 12.66 -7.74 10.34
CA SER A 48 13.69 -6.99 11.03
C SER A 48 14.69 -8.01 11.52
N LYS A 49 15.91 -8.01 10.98
CA LYS A 49 16.99 -8.80 11.56
C LYS A 49 17.09 -8.39 13.03
N SER A 50 16.65 -9.27 13.92
CA SER A 50 17.04 -9.21 15.32
C SER A 50 18.56 -9.40 15.31
N SER A 51 19.29 -8.29 15.41
CA SER A 51 20.73 -8.36 15.64
C SER A 51 20.97 -9.16 16.91
N PRO A 52 21.84 -10.19 16.89
CA PRO A 52 22.28 -10.88 18.10
C PRO A 52 22.93 -9.93 19.10
#